data_AF-A0A7V3I1U8-F1
#
_entry.id   AF-A0A7V3I1U8-F1
#
_cell.length_a   1.000
_cell.length_b   1.000
_cell.length_c   1.000
_cell.angle_alpha   90.00
_cell.angle_beta   90.00
_cell.angle_gamma   90.00
#
_symmetry.space_group_name_H-M   'P 1'
#
loop_
_entity.id
_entity.type
_entity.pdbx_description
1 polymer ?
#
loop_
_entity_poly.entity_id
_entity_poly.type
_entity_poly.pdbx_seq_one_letter_code
_entity_poly.pdbx_strand_id
1 'polypeptide(L)'
;MSESPSDVPGPATTAPPVSISSDGLLPQLVQHLRQNRTILREEWARRITEAELLTAMTPDELFGEATAVYDNYVEVLETGSVEALQA
;
A
#
# COMPACT_ATOMS: atom_id res chain seq x y z
N MET A 1 -9.02 -40.54 54.39
CA MET A 1 -8.35 -39.23 54.22
C MET A 1 -7.87 -39.24 52.78
N SER A 2 -8.63 -38.66 51.83
CA SER A 2 -8.45 -37.29 51.33
C SER A 2 -6.97 -37.07 50.95
N GLU A 3 -6.61 -36.89 49.69
CA GLU A 3 -6.91 -35.71 48.89
C GLU A 3 -7.13 -35.97 47.40
N SER A 4 -7.86 -35.03 46.81
CA SER A 4 -8.35 -34.97 45.43
C SER A 4 -7.28 -34.45 44.44
N PRO A 5 -7.55 -34.56 43.13
CA PRO A 5 -6.58 -34.41 42.04
C PRO A 5 -6.49 -32.96 41.55
N SER A 6 -5.35 -32.57 40.99
CA SER A 6 -5.26 -31.46 40.03
C SER A 6 -3.89 -31.51 39.34
N ASP A 7 -3.88 -31.99 38.10
CA ASP A 7 -3.17 -31.29 37.03
C ASP A 7 -3.68 -31.87 35.70
N VAL A 8 -4.65 -31.19 35.09
CA VAL A 8 -4.94 -31.41 33.67
C VAL A 8 -4.23 -30.28 32.94
N PRO A 9 -3.10 -30.53 32.26
CA PRO A 9 -2.56 -29.54 31.36
C PRO A 9 -3.49 -29.51 30.15
N GLY A 10 -4.40 -28.53 30.13
CA GLY A 10 -5.15 -28.21 28.93
C GLY A 10 -4.17 -27.87 27.82
N PRO A 11 -4.36 -28.34 26.57
CA PRO A 11 -3.54 -27.90 25.47
C PRO A 11 -3.89 -26.43 25.21
N ALA A 12 -3.11 -25.52 25.79
CA ALA A 12 -2.95 -24.19 25.24
C ALA A 12 -2.24 -24.37 23.89
N THR A 13 -3.02 -24.71 22.86
CA THR A 13 -2.62 -24.51 21.47
C THR A 13 -2.53 -23.00 21.27
N THR A 14 -1.41 -22.43 21.67
CA THR A 14 -0.91 -21.17 21.13
C THR A 14 -0.64 -21.44 19.65
N ALA A 15 -1.64 -21.18 18.81
CA ALA A 15 -1.39 -21.02 17.39
C ALA A 15 -0.26 -19.98 17.25
N PRO A 16 0.83 -20.29 16.54
CA PRO A 16 1.90 -19.33 16.38
C PRO A 16 1.33 -18.06 15.72
N PRO A 17 1.79 -16.86 16.11
CA PRO A 17 1.47 -15.67 15.35
C PRO A 17 1.97 -15.90 13.92
N VAL A 18 1.07 -15.79 12.95
CA VAL A 18 1.44 -15.76 11.53
C VAL A 18 2.20 -14.46 11.33
N SER A 19 3.52 -14.52 11.47
CA SER A 19 4.42 -13.45 11.07
C SER A 19 4.27 -13.31 9.56
N ILE A 20 3.48 -12.33 9.12
CA ILE A 20 3.48 -11.94 7.71
C ILE A 20 4.87 -11.33 7.50
N SER A 21 5.79 -12.15 6.99
CA SER A 21 7.12 -11.66 6.60
C SER A 21 6.89 -10.60 5.52
N SER A 22 7.19 -9.35 5.86
CA SER A 22 7.06 -8.22 4.92
C SER A 22 8.05 -8.29 3.76
N ASP A 23 8.99 -9.23 3.82
CA ASP A 23 9.98 -9.52 2.79
C ASP A 23 9.26 -9.83 1.46
N GLY A 24 9.47 -8.95 0.48
CA GLY A 24 8.89 -9.10 -0.85
C GLY A 24 7.49 -8.51 -1.04
N LEU A 25 6.87 -7.92 0.00
CA LEU A 25 5.58 -7.20 -0.17
C LEU A 25 5.74 -5.94 -1.02
N LEU A 26 6.85 -5.21 -0.87
CA LEU A 26 7.11 -3.99 -1.63
C LEU A 26 7.25 -4.28 -3.15
N PRO A 27 8.07 -5.25 -3.61
CA PRO A 27 8.10 -5.66 -5.01
C PRO A 27 6.73 -6.10 -5.56
N GLN A 28 5.93 -6.82 -4.78
CA GLN A 28 4.57 -7.24 -5.18
C GLN A 28 3.63 -6.04 -5.31
N LEU A 29 3.72 -5.07 -4.40
CA LEU A 29 2.95 -3.82 -4.47
C LEU A 29 3.33 -3.02 -5.71
N VAL A 30 4.63 -2.83 -5.97
CA VAL A 30 5.12 -2.12 -7.18
C VAL A 30 4.63 -2.82 -8.44
N GLN A 31 4.73 -4.15 -8.51
CA GLN A 31 4.21 -4.93 -9.63
C GLN A 31 2.70 -4.70 -9.83
N HIS A 32 1.91 -4.74 -8.75
CA HIS A 32 0.48 -4.50 -8.81
C HIS A 32 0.15 -3.09 -9.30
N LEU A 33 0.85 -2.07 -8.81
CA LEU A 33 0.69 -0.67 -9.23
C LEU A 33 1.06 -0.49 -10.72
N ARG A 34 2.11 -1.14 -11.20
CA ARG A 34 2.49 -1.10 -12.63
C ARG A 34 1.46 -1.79 -13.52
N GLN A 35 0.98 -2.97 -13.12
CA GLN A 35 -0.03 -3.73 -13.87
C GLN A 35 -1.36 -2.96 -13.99
N ASN A 36 -1.75 -2.22 -12.96
CA ASN A 36 -3.03 -1.51 -12.90
C ASN A 36 -2.89 -0.01 -13.20
N ARG A 37 -1.74 0.43 -13.74
CA ARG A 37 -1.37 1.85 -13.89
C ARG A 37 -2.40 2.72 -14.60
N THR A 38 -3.10 2.20 -15.61
CA THR A 38 -4.10 3.01 -16.34
C THR A 38 -5.31 3.31 -15.45
N ILE A 39 -5.92 2.27 -14.87
CA ILE A 39 -7.11 2.41 -14.03
C ILE A 39 -6.80 3.23 -12.77
N LEU A 40 -5.63 3.00 -12.16
CA LEU A 40 -5.24 3.71 -10.93
C LEU A 40 -4.99 5.20 -11.17
N ARG A 41 -4.42 5.58 -12.33
CA ARG A 41 -4.24 7.01 -12.67
C ARG A 41 -5.56 7.71 -12.93
N GLU A 42 -6.50 7.06 -13.62
CA GLU A 42 -7.85 7.60 -13.86
C GLU A 42 -8.59 7.83 -12.53
N GLU A 43 -8.57 6.84 -11.63
CA GLU A 43 -9.21 6.93 -10.32
C GLU A 43 -8.54 7.97 -9.42
N TRP A 44 -7.21 8.09 -9.47
CA TRP A 44 -6.48 9.13 -8.74
C TRP A 44 -6.88 10.52 -9.26
N ALA A 45 -6.86 10.76 -10.57
CA ALA A 45 -7.26 12.03 -11.16
C ALA A 45 -8.70 12.40 -10.80
N ARG A 46 -9.63 11.43 -10.84
CA ARG A 46 -11.02 11.61 -10.39
C ARG A 46 -11.08 12.06 -8.93
N ARG A 47 -10.35 11.40 -8.02
CA ARG A 47 -10.34 11.73 -6.59
C ARG A 47 -9.73 13.10 -6.29
N ILE A 48 -8.64 13.49 -6.96
CA ILE A 48 -8.06 14.84 -6.81
C ILE A 48 -9.07 15.90 -7.26
N THR A 49 -9.73 15.67 -8.40
CA THR A 49 -10.73 16.58 -8.94
C THR A 49 -11.91 16.73 -7.98
N GLU A 50 -12.45 15.62 -7.46
CA GLU A 50 -13.56 15.62 -6.51
C GLU A 50 -13.21 16.25 -5.16
N ALA A 51 -11.95 16.16 -4.74
CA ALA A 51 -11.48 16.74 -3.49
C ALA A 51 -11.21 18.26 -3.59
N GLU A 52 -11.38 18.87 -4.77
CA GLU A 52 -11.12 20.30 -5.01
C GLU A 52 -9.71 20.75 -4.56
N LEU A 53 -8.73 19.84 -4.57
CA LEU A 53 -7.38 20.11 -4.05
C LEU A 53 -6.55 20.98 -5.02
N LEU A 54 -6.94 21.03 -6.30
CA LEU A 54 -6.22 21.72 -7.39
C LEU A 54 -7.17 22.54 -8.29
N THR A 55 -8.13 23.28 -7.71
CA THR A 55 -9.18 24.01 -8.44
C THR A 55 -8.68 25.11 -9.40
N ALA A 56 -7.41 25.49 -9.32
CA ALA A 56 -6.80 26.50 -10.19
C ALA A 56 -6.30 25.94 -11.54
N MET A 57 -6.24 24.62 -11.70
CA MET A 57 -5.77 23.96 -12.92
C MET A 57 -6.94 23.48 -13.78
N THR A 58 -6.77 23.47 -15.09
CA THR A 58 -7.73 22.85 -16.00
C THR A 58 -7.77 21.33 -15.80
N PRO A 59 -8.86 20.65 -16.18
CA PRO A 59 -8.95 19.18 -16.05
C PRO A 59 -7.82 18.42 -16.74
N ASP A 60 -7.36 18.89 -17.90
CA ASP A 60 -6.25 18.29 -18.65
C ASP A 60 -4.91 18.46 -17.93
N GLU A 61 -4.65 19.66 -17.38
CA GLU A 61 -3.44 19.92 -16.59
C GLU A 61 -3.44 19.08 -15.30
N LEU A 62 -4.58 18.96 -14.63
CA LEU A 62 -4.73 18.13 -13.44
C LEU A 62 -4.48 16.65 -13.74
N PHE A 63 -4.98 16.15 -14.88
CA PHE A 63 -4.74 14.76 -15.30
C PHE A 63 -3.26 14.50 -15.62
N GLY A 64 -2.59 15.43 -16.29
CA GLY A 64 -1.15 15.37 -16.57
C GLY A 64 -0.32 15.33 -15.29
N GLU A 65 -0.59 16.25 -14.37
CA GLU A 65 0.11 16.36 -13.10
C GLU A 65 -0.13 15.13 -12.21
N ALA A 66 -1.39 14.68 -12.08
CA ALA A 66 -1.72 13.48 -11.31
C ALA A 66 -1.05 12.22 -11.88
N THR A 67 -0.92 12.14 -13.21
CA THR A 67 -0.18 11.06 -13.87
C THR A 67 1.30 11.11 -13.54
N ALA A 68 1.92 12.29 -13.62
CA ALA A 68 3.34 12.45 -13.29
C ALA A 68 3.65 12.10 -11.83
N VAL A 69 2.81 12.57 -10.90
CA VAL A 69 2.93 12.24 -9.46
C VAL A 69 2.78 10.74 -9.22
N TYR A 70 1.81 10.08 -9.88
CA TYR A 70 1.65 8.63 -9.79
C TYR A 70 2.92 7.88 -10.22
N ASP A 71 3.44 8.24 -11.39
CA ASP A 71 4.59 7.56 -11.98
C ASP A 71 5.85 7.72 -11.12
N ASN A 72 6.13 8.95 -10.70
CA ASN A 72 7.26 9.25 -9.83
C ASN A 72 7.13 8.51 -8.50
N TYR A 73 5.92 8.42 -7.92
CA TYR A 73 5.71 7.69 -6.67
C TYR A 73 5.97 6.18 -6.81
N VAL A 74 5.51 5.57 -7.91
CA VAL A 74 5.79 4.15 -8.20
C VAL A 74 7.29 3.91 -8.42
N GLU A 75 7.98 4.83 -9.09
CA GLU A 75 9.43 4.76 -9.31
C GLU A 75 10.22 4.88 -8.00
N VAL A 76 9.85 5.80 -7.11
CA VAL A 76 10.46 5.94 -5.78
C VAL A 76 10.25 4.67 -4.96
N LEU A 77 9.05 4.08 -5.00
CA LEU A 77 8.76 2.82 -4.29
C LEU A 77 9.59 1.64 -4.83
N GLU A 78 9.86 1.62 -6.13
CA GLU A 78 10.65 0.55 -6.77
C GLU A 78 12.14 0.68 -6.50
N THR A 79 12.67 1.90 -6.56
CA THR A 79 14.10 2.18 -6.46
C THR A 79 14.55 2.47 -5.03
N GLY A 80 13.62 2.88 -4.16
CA GLY A 80 13.92 3.40 -2.83
C GLY A 80 14.58 4.78 -2.84
N SER A 81 14.71 5.42 -4.02
CA SER A 81 15.35 6.73 -4.16
C SER A 81 14.32 7.82 -4.41
N VAL A 82 14.43 8.91 -3.64
CA VAL A 82 13.64 10.14 -3.83
C VAL A 82 14.19 11.04 -4.92
N GLU A 83 15.33 10.70 -5.54
CA GLU A 83 15.89 11.46 -6.66
C GLU A 83 14.92 11.46 -7.87
N ALA A 84 14.09 10.42 -8.01
CA ALA A 84 13.00 10.34 -8.99
C ALA A 84 11.83 11.31 -8.72
N LEU A 85 11.77 11.93 -7.54
CA LEU A 85 10.71 12.87 -7.15
C LEU A 85 11.06 14.34 -7.48
N GLN A 86 12.29 14.63 -7.95
CA GLN A 86 12.71 15.97 -8.30
C GLN A 86 12.29 16.30 -9.75
N ALA A 87 11.07 16.83 -9.88
CA ALA A 87 10.59 17.50 -11.09
C ALA A 87 11.11 18.95 -11.18
#